data_AF-A0A0P7BX57-F1
#
_entry.id   AF-A0A0P7BX57-F1
#
_cell.length_a   1.000
_cell.length_b   1.000
_cell.length_c   1.000
_cell.angle_alpha   90.00
_cell.angle_beta   90.00
_cell.angle_gamma   90.00
#
_symmetry.space_group_name_H-M   'P 1'
#
loop_
_entity.id
_entity.type
_entity.pdbx_description
1 polymer ?
#
loop_
_entity_poly.entity_id
_entity_poly.type
_entity_poly.pdbx_seq_one_letter_code
_entity_poly.pdbx_strand_id
1 'polypeptide(L)'
;MRLSAAGASVVVAVVLLLAACGSDGGSTPDPDASSGTVSSPAPSSPTPTSPADLARRDAVAAYVGMWKADAQAGRTADWQAPSLSRYASGEALQVLTGGLYADHANGLVSRGEPINRPEVTSVEPPDTPKTVMISDCSDSRNWVRYKADGSAFTDTPGGFHRIMAEVRIHTDGLWRVTQFGVGAAGSC
;
A
#
# COMPACT_ATOMS: atom_id res chain seq x y z
N MET A 1 11.90 51.57 -11.85
CA MET A 1 10.78 51.75 -12.79
C MET A 1 9.55 51.10 -12.17
N ARG A 2 8.50 51.90 -11.93
CA ARG A 2 7.17 51.43 -11.51
C ARG A 2 6.45 50.86 -12.73
N LEU A 3 5.53 49.91 -12.51
CA LEU A 3 4.17 49.98 -13.07
C LEU A 3 3.23 49.11 -12.21
N SER A 4 2.16 49.74 -11.73
CA SER A 4 1.03 49.16 -11.00
C SER A 4 -0.04 48.64 -11.96
N ALA A 5 -0.94 47.76 -11.52
CA ALA A 5 -2.39 47.95 -11.68
C ALA A 5 -3.20 46.90 -10.90
N ALA A 6 -4.31 47.39 -10.33
CA ALA A 6 -5.34 46.67 -9.58
C ALA A 6 -6.42 46.08 -10.50
N GLY A 7 -7.21 45.13 -9.99
CA GLY A 7 -8.46 44.66 -10.61
C GLY A 7 -9.33 43.94 -9.59
N ALA A 8 -10.56 44.44 -9.40
CA ALA A 8 -11.45 44.17 -8.28
C ALA A 8 -12.49 43.04 -8.54
N SER A 9 -12.98 42.52 -7.42
CA SER A 9 -14.20 41.75 -7.09
C SER A 9 -15.27 41.46 -8.16
N VAL A 10 -15.81 40.24 -8.13
CA VAL A 10 -17.25 39.96 -8.28
C VAL A 10 -17.67 38.84 -7.31
N VAL A 11 -18.64 39.16 -6.45
CA VAL A 11 -19.41 38.26 -5.58
C VAL A 11 -20.60 37.73 -6.38
N VAL A 12 -20.85 36.42 -6.34
CA VAL A 12 -22.18 35.86 -6.64
C VAL A 12 -22.51 34.80 -5.60
N ALA A 13 -23.47 35.14 -4.75
CA ALA A 13 -24.17 34.24 -3.85
C ALA A 13 -25.33 33.60 -4.61
N VAL A 14 -25.53 32.28 -4.45
CA VAL A 14 -26.82 31.63 -4.71
C VAL A 14 -27.12 30.69 -3.55
N VAL A 15 -28.09 31.11 -2.75
CA VAL A 15 -28.80 30.32 -1.74
C VAL A 15 -30.00 29.69 -2.43
N LEU A 16 -30.17 28.38 -2.33
CA LEU A 16 -31.46 27.73 -2.54
C LEU A 16 -31.68 26.66 -1.46
N LEU A 17 -32.51 27.05 -0.49
CA LEU A 17 -33.22 26.17 0.45
C LEU A 17 -34.37 25.48 -0.27
N LEU A 18 -34.59 24.20 -0.03
CA LEU A 18 -35.92 23.57 -0.10
C LEU A 18 -36.01 22.46 0.95
N ALA A 19 -36.88 22.71 1.93
CA ALA A 19 -37.40 21.74 2.87
C ALA A 19 -38.60 21.03 2.23
N ALA A 20 -38.78 19.74 2.52
CA ALA A 20 -40.09 19.09 2.44
C ALA A 20 -40.15 18.00 3.51
N CYS A 21 -40.74 18.39 4.64
CA CYS A 21 -41.27 17.51 5.67
C CYS A 21 -42.66 17.04 5.22
N GLY A 22 -42.99 15.77 5.44
CA GLY A 22 -44.34 15.25 5.22
C GLY A 22 -44.66 14.24 6.31
N SER A 23 -45.47 14.67 7.27
CA SER A 23 -46.08 13.85 8.31
C SER A 23 -47.58 13.71 8.07
N ASP A 24 -48.13 12.63 8.65
CA ASP A 24 -49.50 12.40 9.09
C ASP A 24 -50.49 11.66 8.15
N GLY A 25 -50.91 10.50 8.66
CA GLY A 25 -52.03 9.68 8.19
C GLY A 25 -52.18 8.47 9.12
N GLY A 26 -52.97 8.62 10.19
CA GLY A 26 -53.00 7.71 11.34
C GLY A 26 -53.79 6.40 11.16
N SER A 27 -53.78 5.57 12.21
CA SER A 27 -54.93 4.85 12.79
C SER A 27 -54.52 4.03 14.02
N THR A 28 -55.38 4.12 15.03
CA THR A 28 -55.49 3.49 16.36
C THR A 28 -55.18 1.98 16.42
N PRO A 29 -54.78 1.41 17.59
CA PRO A 29 -54.22 0.06 17.68
C PRO A 29 -55.22 -1.06 18.02
N ASP A 30 -54.72 -2.28 17.77
CA ASP A 30 -55.03 -3.61 18.33
C ASP A 30 -56.25 -4.41 17.82
N PRO A 31 -56.24 -5.76 17.97
CA PRO A 31 -55.11 -6.70 18.06
C PRO A 31 -55.28 -7.88 17.08
N ASP A 32 -54.20 -8.42 16.51
CA ASP A 32 -54.20 -9.86 16.28
C ASP A 32 -52.80 -10.45 16.21
N ALA A 33 -52.60 -11.44 17.06
CA ALA A 33 -51.42 -12.26 17.13
C ALA A 33 -51.40 -13.18 15.90
N SER A 34 -50.74 -12.73 14.83
CA SER A 34 -50.28 -13.62 13.78
C SER A 34 -48.77 -13.68 13.85
N SER A 35 -48.30 -14.80 14.41
CA SER A 35 -46.92 -15.25 14.40
C SER A 35 -46.43 -15.37 12.94
N GLY A 36 -45.99 -14.25 12.38
CA GLY A 36 -45.22 -14.22 11.15
C GLY A 36 -43.85 -14.79 11.46
N THR A 37 -43.61 -16.04 11.08
CA THR A 37 -42.29 -16.66 11.11
C THR A 37 -41.33 -15.76 10.34
N VAL A 38 -40.49 -15.03 11.07
CA VAL A 38 -39.35 -14.32 10.50
C VAL A 38 -38.46 -15.41 9.91
N SER A 39 -38.48 -15.57 8.59
CA SER A 39 -37.50 -16.39 7.88
C SER A 39 -36.12 -15.77 8.14
N SER A 40 -35.42 -16.34 9.12
CA SER A 40 -34.02 -16.05 9.38
C SER A 40 -33.23 -16.35 8.11
N PRO A 41 -32.46 -15.39 7.55
CA PRO A 41 -31.64 -15.67 6.38
C PRO A 41 -30.68 -16.80 6.73
N ALA A 42 -30.72 -17.88 5.94
CA ALA A 42 -29.83 -19.01 6.13
C ALA A 42 -28.37 -18.53 6.11
N PRO A 43 -27.51 -19.01 7.02
CA PRO A 43 -26.11 -18.64 7.03
C PRO A 43 -25.49 -19.04 5.68
N SER A 44 -25.04 -18.05 4.91
CA SER A 44 -24.29 -18.31 3.69
C SER A 44 -22.97 -18.98 4.07
N SER A 45 -22.78 -20.21 3.60
CA SER A 45 -21.50 -20.91 3.76
C SER A 45 -20.42 -20.16 2.99
N PRO A 46 -19.22 -19.93 3.57
CA PRO A 46 -18.15 -19.25 2.84
C PRO A 46 -17.73 -20.12 1.65
N THR A 47 -17.63 -19.50 0.47
CA THR A 47 -17.07 -20.15 -0.72
C THR A 47 -15.62 -20.59 -0.41
N PRO A 48 -15.19 -21.80 -0.80
CA PRO A 48 -13.80 -22.21 -0.62
C PRO A 48 -12.85 -21.22 -1.31
N THR A 49 -11.83 -20.75 -0.60
CA THR A 49 -10.80 -19.86 -1.15
C THR A 49 -9.99 -20.61 -2.21
N SER A 50 -9.87 -20.05 -3.41
CA SER A 50 -9.12 -20.69 -4.49
C SER A 50 -7.60 -20.66 -4.22
N PRO A 51 -6.79 -21.58 -4.81
CA PRO A 51 -5.33 -21.50 -4.72
C PRO A 51 -4.78 -20.14 -5.19
N ALA A 52 -5.37 -19.56 -6.24
CA ALA A 52 -5.01 -18.25 -6.74
C ALA A 52 -5.25 -17.15 -5.70
N ASP A 53 -6.36 -17.17 -4.96
CA ASP A 53 -6.65 -16.16 -3.94
C ASP A 53 -5.68 -16.23 -2.75
N LEU A 54 -5.28 -17.44 -2.34
CA LEU A 54 -4.23 -17.63 -1.33
C LEU A 54 -2.91 -17.04 -1.83
N ALA A 55 -2.52 -17.34 -3.07
CA ALA A 55 -1.30 -16.82 -3.68
C ALA A 55 -1.31 -15.29 -3.78
N ARG A 56 -2.43 -14.65 -4.16
CA ARG A 56 -2.57 -13.18 -4.17
C ARG A 56 -2.25 -12.59 -2.80
N ARG A 57 -2.91 -13.10 -1.76
CA ARG A 57 -2.74 -12.61 -0.39
C ARG A 57 -1.31 -12.79 0.09
N ASP A 58 -0.75 -13.97 -0.09
CA ASP A 58 0.57 -14.33 0.42
C ASP A 58 1.68 -13.58 -0.33
N ALA A 59 1.53 -13.37 -1.64
CA ALA A 59 2.45 -12.57 -2.43
C ALA A 59 2.40 -11.08 -2.05
N VAL A 60 1.21 -10.51 -1.83
CA VAL A 60 1.07 -9.13 -1.33
C VAL A 60 1.69 -8.98 0.06
N ALA A 61 1.49 -9.97 0.95
CA ALA A 61 2.12 -9.98 2.27
C ALA A 61 3.65 -10.04 2.17
N ALA A 62 4.20 -10.83 1.25
CA ALA A 62 5.63 -10.89 1.01
C ALA A 62 6.18 -9.56 0.47
N TYR A 63 5.49 -8.94 -0.51
CA TYR A 63 5.84 -7.65 -1.08
C TYR A 63 5.88 -6.52 -0.05
N VAL A 64 4.81 -6.38 0.76
CA VAL A 64 4.77 -5.38 1.83
C VAL A 64 5.78 -5.72 2.93
N GLY A 65 5.97 -7.00 3.23
CA GLY A 65 6.97 -7.47 4.19
C GLY A 65 8.40 -7.10 3.79
N MET A 66 8.72 -7.16 2.49
CA MET A 66 10.00 -6.76 1.94
C MET A 66 10.30 -5.28 2.22
N TRP A 67 9.39 -4.37 1.85
CA TRP A 67 9.59 -2.94 2.07
C TRP A 67 9.66 -2.58 3.55
N LYS A 68 8.87 -3.23 4.39
CA LYS A 68 8.97 -3.07 5.85
C LYS A 68 10.31 -3.57 6.38
N ALA A 69 10.79 -4.72 5.92
CA ALA A 69 12.09 -5.26 6.34
C ALA A 69 13.23 -4.32 5.94
N ASP A 70 13.19 -3.76 4.74
CA ASP A 70 14.17 -2.78 4.24
C ASP A 70 14.12 -1.47 5.04
N ALA A 71 12.93 -0.93 5.31
CA ALA A 71 12.77 0.26 6.13
C ALA A 71 13.27 0.06 7.57
N GLN A 72 13.07 -1.14 8.15
CA GLN A 72 13.59 -1.47 9.48
C GLN A 72 15.11 -1.61 9.48
N ALA A 73 15.68 -2.34 8.51
CA ALA A 73 17.11 -2.51 8.36
C ALA A 73 17.82 -1.16 8.11
N GLY A 74 17.19 -0.27 7.34
CA GLY A 74 17.68 1.07 7.04
C GLY A 74 17.89 1.95 8.28
N ARG A 75 17.20 1.69 9.40
CA ARG A 75 17.38 2.45 10.65
C ARG A 75 18.79 2.36 11.23
N THR A 76 19.49 1.28 10.90
CA THR A 76 20.88 1.03 11.29
C THR A 76 21.78 0.73 10.09
N ALA A 77 21.24 0.91 8.87
CA ALA A 77 21.85 0.45 7.62
C ALA A 77 22.37 -0.99 7.71
N ASP A 78 21.58 -1.90 8.29
CA ASP A 78 21.97 -3.32 8.43
C ASP A 78 21.70 -4.10 7.14
N TRP A 79 22.68 -4.14 6.24
CA TRP A 79 22.58 -4.88 4.98
C TRP A 79 22.60 -6.41 5.16
N GLN A 80 22.86 -6.91 6.37
CA GLN A 80 22.88 -8.33 6.68
C GLN A 80 21.62 -8.77 7.43
N ALA A 81 20.64 -7.87 7.61
CA ALA A 81 19.42 -8.14 8.34
C ALA A 81 18.73 -9.40 7.79
N PRO A 82 18.55 -10.46 8.61
CA PRO A 82 18.00 -11.74 8.13
C PRO A 82 16.55 -11.61 7.64
N SER A 83 15.84 -10.58 8.12
CA SER A 83 14.49 -10.22 7.66
C SER A 83 14.42 -9.90 6.17
N LEU A 84 15.50 -9.40 5.54
CA LEU A 84 15.52 -9.13 4.09
C LEU A 84 15.33 -10.44 3.31
N SER A 85 16.10 -11.47 3.64
CA SER A 85 16.04 -12.79 2.99
C SER A 85 14.75 -13.56 3.27
N ARG A 86 13.98 -13.15 4.28
CA ARG A 86 12.64 -13.70 4.55
C ARG A 86 11.64 -13.32 3.47
N TYR A 87 11.78 -12.13 2.88
CA TYR A 87 10.79 -11.56 1.96
C TYR A 87 11.32 -11.30 0.54
N ALA A 88 12.65 -11.27 0.37
CA ALA A 88 13.29 -11.07 -0.92
C ALA A 88 14.31 -12.17 -1.22
N SER A 89 14.52 -12.42 -2.50
CA SER A 89 15.57 -13.30 -3.02
C SER A 89 16.05 -12.76 -4.37
N GLY A 90 16.99 -13.46 -5.01
CA GLY A 90 17.42 -13.13 -6.37
C GLY A 90 17.91 -11.69 -6.52
N GLU A 91 17.45 -11.01 -7.56
CA GLU A 91 17.80 -9.61 -7.84
C GLU A 91 17.26 -8.66 -6.76
N ALA A 92 16.03 -8.87 -6.30
CA ALA A 92 15.43 -8.02 -5.28
C ALA A 92 16.28 -7.98 -4.00
N LEU A 93 16.75 -9.13 -3.51
CA LEU A 93 17.61 -9.17 -2.32
C LEU A 93 18.95 -8.45 -2.55
N GLN A 94 19.54 -8.60 -3.75
CA GLN A 94 20.79 -7.92 -4.11
C GLN A 94 20.63 -6.39 -4.12
N VAL A 95 19.51 -5.89 -4.65
CA VAL A 95 19.22 -4.44 -4.66
C VAL A 95 19.09 -3.89 -3.24
N LEU A 96 18.31 -4.55 -2.37
CA LEU A 96 18.09 -4.08 -0.99
C LEU A 96 19.39 -4.12 -0.18
N THR A 97 20.08 -5.27 -0.18
CA THR A 97 21.36 -5.42 0.54
C THR A 97 22.43 -4.49 -0.01
N GLY A 98 22.49 -4.28 -1.32
CA GLY A 98 23.41 -3.32 -1.95
C GLY A 98 23.13 -1.87 -1.55
N GLY A 99 21.86 -1.46 -1.52
CA GLY A 99 21.45 -0.13 -1.06
C GLY A 99 21.82 0.13 0.40
N LEU A 100 21.49 -0.81 1.28
CA LEU A 100 21.85 -0.74 2.70
C LEU A 100 23.35 -0.77 2.94
N TYR A 101 24.11 -1.54 2.15
CA TYR A 101 25.56 -1.55 2.24
C TYR A 101 26.16 -0.20 1.83
N ALA A 102 25.64 0.41 0.76
CA ALA A 102 26.04 1.74 0.34
C ALA A 102 25.73 2.78 1.44
N ASP A 103 24.54 2.73 2.05
CA ASP A 103 24.19 3.62 3.15
C ASP A 103 25.15 3.41 4.34
N HIS A 104 25.43 2.17 4.73
CA HIS A 104 26.40 1.86 5.79
C HIS A 104 27.79 2.43 5.50
N ALA A 105 28.32 2.17 4.31
CA ALA A 105 29.64 2.65 3.89
C ALA A 105 29.73 4.19 3.89
N ASN A 106 28.60 4.87 3.69
CA ASN A 106 28.50 6.33 3.72
C ASN A 106 28.09 6.90 5.09
N GLY A 107 27.92 6.06 6.11
CA GLY A 107 27.45 6.48 7.44
C GLY A 107 26.04 7.07 7.42
N LEU A 108 25.20 6.59 6.51
CA LEU A 108 23.80 7.00 6.36
C LEU A 108 22.87 5.97 7.02
N VAL A 109 21.75 6.47 7.54
CA VAL A 109 20.63 5.68 8.05
C VAL A 109 19.32 6.29 7.59
N SER A 110 18.31 5.45 7.39
CA SER A 110 16.97 5.85 6.94
C SER A 110 15.97 5.87 8.09
N ARG A 111 15.04 6.81 8.09
CA ARG A 111 13.89 6.86 9.01
C ARG A 111 12.58 6.95 8.24
N GLY A 112 11.52 6.43 8.85
CA GLY A 112 10.23 6.27 8.19
C GLY A 112 10.15 4.97 7.40
N GLU A 113 9.13 4.85 6.57
CA GLU A 113 8.86 3.71 5.70
C GLU A 113 8.00 4.16 4.51
N PRO A 114 8.02 3.43 3.38
CA PRO A 114 7.13 3.74 2.28
C PRO A 114 5.68 3.37 2.62
N ILE A 115 4.72 4.09 2.03
CA ILE A 115 3.32 3.68 2.03
C ILE A 115 3.05 2.95 0.71
N ASN A 116 2.86 1.63 0.80
CA ASN A 116 2.54 0.78 -0.35
C ASN A 116 1.03 0.62 -0.55
N ARG A 117 0.59 0.58 -1.81
CA ARG A 117 -0.77 0.25 -2.27
C ARG A 117 -0.69 -0.79 -3.41
N PRO A 118 -0.24 -2.02 -3.10
CA PRO A 118 0.01 -3.03 -4.12
C PRO A 118 -1.30 -3.56 -4.70
N GLU A 119 -1.31 -3.76 -6.02
CA GLU A 119 -2.35 -4.41 -6.79
C GLU A 119 -1.75 -5.61 -7.51
N VAL A 120 -2.39 -6.78 -7.37
CA VAL A 120 -1.98 -7.97 -8.11
C VAL A 120 -2.44 -7.87 -9.56
N THR A 121 -1.51 -7.98 -10.50
CA THR A 121 -1.79 -7.90 -11.94
C THR A 121 -1.91 -9.27 -12.60
N SER A 122 -1.21 -10.29 -12.11
CA SER A 122 -1.38 -11.67 -12.57
C SER A 122 -1.01 -12.70 -11.50
N VAL A 123 -1.54 -13.93 -11.64
CA VAL A 123 -1.23 -15.10 -10.81
C VAL A 123 -1.12 -16.30 -11.74
N GLU A 124 0.04 -16.96 -11.75
CA GLU A 124 0.35 -17.98 -12.76
C GLU A 124 1.09 -19.18 -12.17
N PRO A 125 0.68 -20.42 -12.51
CA PRO A 125 -0.64 -20.79 -13.07
C PRO A 125 -1.75 -20.71 -12.00
N PRO A 126 -3.05 -20.55 -12.35
CA PRO A 126 -4.11 -20.30 -11.37
C PRO A 126 -4.38 -21.47 -10.41
N ASP A 127 -4.26 -22.72 -10.87
CA ASP A 127 -4.57 -23.91 -10.05
C ASP A 127 -3.43 -24.33 -9.12
N THR A 128 -2.19 -24.00 -9.49
CA THR A 128 -0.97 -24.25 -8.69
C THR A 128 -0.01 -23.07 -8.77
N PRO A 129 -0.38 -21.89 -8.20
CA PRO A 129 0.38 -20.66 -8.38
C PRO A 129 1.85 -20.78 -7.99
N LYS A 130 2.71 -20.28 -8.87
CA LYS A 130 4.16 -20.22 -8.67
C LYS A 130 4.69 -18.79 -8.73
N THR A 131 4.03 -17.94 -9.50
CA THR A 131 4.42 -16.55 -9.74
C THR A 131 3.20 -15.64 -9.58
N VAL A 132 3.42 -14.48 -8.97
CA VAL A 132 2.45 -13.40 -8.86
C VAL A 132 3.13 -12.11 -9.28
N MET A 133 2.50 -11.37 -10.18
CA MET A 133 2.94 -10.03 -10.58
C MET A 133 2.19 -8.97 -9.78
N ILE A 134 2.92 -7.95 -9.31
CA ILE A 134 2.39 -6.84 -8.51
C ILE A 134 2.77 -5.51 -9.16
N SER A 135 1.81 -4.59 -9.21
CA SER A 135 2.01 -3.17 -9.48
C SER A 135 1.74 -2.38 -8.20
N ASP A 136 2.53 -1.36 -7.91
CA ASP A 136 2.31 -0.46 -6.77
C ASP A 136 2.53 0.99 -7.20
N CYS A 137 1.82 1.91 -6.54
CA CYS A 137 2.17 3.32 -6.49
C CYS A 137 2.61 3.67 -5.06
N SER A 138 3.90 3.46 -4.79
CA SER A 138 4.50 3.60 -3.47
C SER A 138 4.82 5.06 -3.17
N ASP A 139 4.46 5.53 -1.98
CA ASP A 139 4.80 6.88 -1.48
C ASP A 139 6.03 6.80 -0.56
N SER A 140 7.16 7.34 -1.00
CA SER A 140 8.42 7.37 -0.25
C SER A 140 8.72 8.73 0.40
N ARG A 141 7.81 9.70 0.35
CA ARG A 141 8.08 11.10 0.78
C ARG A 141 8.49 11.22 2.26
N ASN A 142 8.09 10.26 3.09
CA ASN A 142 8.41 10.23 4.52
C ASN A 142 9.50 9.20 4.87
N TRP A 143 10.17 8.62 3.88
CA TRP A 143 11.28 7.70 4.06
C TRP A 143 12.58 8.38 3.63
N VAL A 144 13.33 8.89 4.61
CA VAL A 144 14.40 9.88 4.39
C VAL A 144 15.70 9.41 5.05
N ARG A 145 16.84 9.68 4.41
CA ARG A 145 18.19 9.37 4.91
C ARG A 145 18.83 10.53 5.68
N TYR A 146 19.66 10.16 6.64
CA TYR A 146 20.39 11.06 7.53
C TYR A 146 21.78 10.50 7.80
N LYS A 147 22.73 11.37 8.19
CA LYS A 147 24.00 10.90 8.74
C LYS A 147 23.79 10.33 10.15
N ALA A 148 24.35 9.16 10.41
CA ALA A 148 24.22 8.47 11.68
C ALA A 148 24.90 9.24 12.84
N ASP A 149 25.95 10.00 12.54
CA ASP A 149 26.68 10.84 13.51
C ASP A 149 25.99 12.20 13.79
N GLY A 150 24.86 12.48 13.13
CA GLY A 150 24.12 13.73 13.27
C GLY A 150 24.67 14.91 12.46
N SER A 151 25.70 14.71 11.64
CA SER A 151 26.19 15.75 10.73
C SER A 151 25.15 16.14 9.67
N ALA A 152 25.28 17.35 9.13
CA ALA A 152 24.34 17.85 8.13
C ALA A 152 24.39 17.02 6.85
N PHE A 153 23.22 16.59 6.39
CA PHE A 153 23.04 15.87 5.13
C PHE A 153 21.69 16.26 4.52
N THR A 154 21.70 16.51 3.21
CA THR A 154 20.50 16.77 2.43
C THR A 154 20.24 15.57 1.56
N ASP A 155 19.16 14.84 1.85
CA ASP A 155 18.73 13.72 1.02
C ASP A 155 18.05 14.21 -0.26
N THR A 156 18.03 13.34 -1.27
CA THR A 156 17.14 13.51 -2.41
C THR A 156 15.70 13.35 -1.93
N PRO A 157 14.79 14.30 -2.20
CA PRO A 157 13.40 14.17 -1.82
C PRO A 157 12.75 12.90 -2.39
N GLY A 158 12.00 12.19 -1.56
CA GLY A 158 11.15 11.08 -1.99
C GLY A 158 9.95 11.56 -2.84
N GLY A 159 9.13 10.62 -3.26
CA GLY A 159 7.97 10.89 -4.11
C GLY A 159 7.05 9.69 -4.24
N PHE A 160 6.10 9.78 -5.16
CA PHE A 160 5.33 8.63 -5.59
C PHE A 160 6.09 7.88 -6.70
N HIS A 161 6.21 6.56 -6.57
CA HIS A 161 6.95 5.72 -7.49
C HIS A 161 6.06 4.59 -7.98
N ARG A 162 5.95 4.44 -9.30
CA ARG A 162 5.44 3.22 -9.91
C ARG A 162 6.45 2.11 -9.67
N ILE A 163 6.00 1.01 -9.08
CA ILE A 163 6.82 -0.18 -8.85
C ILE A 163 6.15 -1.36 -9.56
N MET A 164 6.94 -2.14 -10.29
CA MET A 164 6.54 -3.44 -10.83
C MET A 164 7.38 -4.51 -10.15
N ALA A 165 6.75 -5.55 -9.60
CA ALA A 165 7.44 -6.60 -8.86
C ALA A 165 6.95 -7.99 -9.28
N GLU A 166 7.89 -8.94 -9.26
CA GLU A 166 7.63 -10.35 -9.41
C GLU A 166 7.84 -11.06 -8.07
N VAL A 167 6.84 -11.80 -7.64
CA VAL A 167 6.86 -12.59 -6.40
C VAL A 167 6.72 -14.06 -6.76
N ARG A 168 7.62 -14.91 -6.26
CA ARG A 168 7.59 -16.35 -6.51
C ARG A 168 7.54 -17.13 -5.22
N ILE A 169 6.88 -18.28 -5.26
CA ILE A 169 6.98 -19.27 -4.19
C ILE A 169 8.32 -19.99 -4.29
N HIS A 170 9.08 -20.01 -3.20
CA HIS A 170 10.35 -20.71 -3.11
C HIS A 170 10.18 -22.18 -2.71
N THR A 171 11.28 -22.93 -2.77
CA THR A 171 11.33 -24.37 -2.43
C THR A 171 10.99 -24.66 -0.96
N ASP A 172 11.16 -23.69 -0.07
CA ASP A 172 10.76 -23.75 1.34
C ASP A 172 9.28 -23.36 1.57
N GLY A 173 8.52 -23.10 0.50
CA GLY A 173 7.11 -22.74 0.55
C GLY A 173 6.84 -21.27 0.85
N LEU A 174 7.87 -20.43 1.02
CA LEU A 174 7.70 -19.01 1.28
C LEU A 174 7.62 -18.22 -0.03
N TRP A 175 6.66 -17.29 -0.11
CA TRP A 175 6.62 -16.29 -1.16
C TRP A 175 7.69 -15.23 -0.90
N ARG A 176 8.49 -14.92 -1.92
CA ARG A 176 9.48 -13.84 -1.88
C ARG A 176 9.45 -13.04 -3.17
N VAL A 177 9.73 -11.76 -3.05
CA VAL A 177 9.98 -10.89 -4.21
C VAL A 177 11.32 -11.31 -4.81
N THR A 178 11.32 -11.69 -6.08
CA THR A 178 12.54 -12.13 -6.78
C THR A 178 13.17 -11.01 -7.61
N GLN A 179 12.34 -10.07 -8.07
CA GLN A 179 12.73 -8.92 -8.86
C GLN A 179 11.72 -7.79 -8.65
N PHE A 180 12.19 -6.54 -8.71
CA PHE A 180 11.33 -5.37 -8.83
C PHE A 180 12.04 -4.25 -9.59
N GLY A 181 11.27 -3.36 -10.21
CA GLY A 181 11.75 -2.10 -10.77
C GLY A 181 11.03 -0.92 -10.13
N VAL A 182 11.77 0.11 -9.75
CA VAL A 182 11.24 1.37 -9.18
C VAL A 182 11.36 2.49 -10.21
N GLY A 183 10.23 3.08 -10.57
CA GLY A 183 10.17 4.24 -11.47
C GLY A 183 10.68 5.53 -10.81
N ALA A 184 10.91 6.55 -11.63
CA ALA A 184 11.24 7.89 -11.14
C ALA A 184 10.15 8.45 -10.20
N ALA A 185 10.52 9.40 -9.34
CA ALA A 185 9.55 10.13 -8.53
C ALA A 185 8.52 10.86 -9.43
N GLY A 186 7.24 10.75 -9.11
CA GLY A 186 6.12 11.27 -9.90
C GLY A 186 5.68 10.39 -11.08
N SER A 187 6.17 9.15 -11.16
CA SER A 187 5.74 8.18 -12.20
C SER A 187 4.34 7.61 -11.97
N CYS A 188 3.81 7.86 -10.78
CA CYS A 188 2.42 7.89 -10.38
C CYS A 188 2.31 9.01 -9.31
#